data_AF-A0A818DSY8-F1
#
_entry.id   AF-A0A818DSY8-F1
#
_cell.length_a   1.000
_cell.length_b   1.000
_cell.length_c   1.000
_cell.angle_alpha   90.00
_cell.angle_beta   90.00
_cell.angle_gamma   90.00
#
_symmetry.space_group_name_H-M   'P 1'
#
loop_
_entity.id
_entity.type
_entity.pdbx_description
1 polymer ?
#
loop_
_entity_poly.entity_id
_entity_poly.type
_entity_poly.pdbx_seq_one_letter_code
_entity_poly.pdbx_strand_id
1 'polypeptide(L)'
;MATKTPASPRKKRGTRRSGKYVAKVDTSQARSNIEVLRMCLQELGWKECISGCAIDSDIYWHSAVFQEGNRNFGFSSARVNKFPGMCDLLRKTSLTRSLNVMRTLFPEEFDFYPKTWFLPEQNEQFQKYASSMHDENRRRKRPLTTFIVKPSDGSQGEGIYLIRDPARYNATNRPHVVQKYIDRPLLIDGLKFDIRIYVLIFNLDPLEIFLYNEGLVRFATVNYQPPSATNLHQTFMHLTNYSLNKRSANYKHASDEDEINASKRKLTLVWSQLSQQFSSNEVERAKLLIEEMINKTILAILPELRIEYVSELPLTRKQNRCFQIIGFDIILTDQLKPILLEVNANPSLRIDFDHENEAGKFISQPSPIDEEIKKPLVLETLKFVMLRRNQLEASIEIIASEDQHIVQNQVEEHNDAESKNADKIHKETQSKSMLKNATLMKKVEPNLTDTEEESQDSTEDTISEAVSVDKFINTIKSNKSVIQSPMSRILKATHTPIVTSVKSLKMIYPTTSPNKYENMLLLEKIAFIYIELVIRRGYKTMTNRQFRHFASISGVIDSSITIPSVDMLYAQIFYKWKSFVVKPSTTGLHFPAFIEALFLLAQRKYSSSGTLLSSVIELTESCVRQLNICVEV
;
A
#
# COMPACT_ATOMS: atom_id res chain seq x y z
N MET A 1 22.01 -17.13 -77.31
CA MET A 1 21.63 -18.23 -76.41
C MET A 1 22.42 -18.07 -75.12
N ALA A 2 21.81 -17.51 -74.08
CA ALA A 2 22.45 -17.30 -72.78
C ALA A 2 21.86 -18.30 -71.76
N THR A 3 22.75 -19.04 -71.13
CA THR A 3 22.52 -20.19 -70.26
C THR A 3 22.19 -19.76 -68.82
N LYS A 4 21.18 -20.41 -68.23
CA LYS A 4 20.71 -20.21 -66.85
C LYS A 4 21.67 -20.85 -65.84
N THR A 5 22.07 -20.09 -64.82
CA THR A 5 22.74 -20.58 -63.61
C THR A 5 21.72 -20.88 -62.48
N PRO A 6 21.99 -21.88 -61.60
CA PRO A 6 20.98 -22.45 -60.71
C PRO A 6 20.89 -21.73 -59.34
N ALA A 7 19.69 -21.77 -58.75
CA ALA A 7 19.35 -21.15 -57.47
C ALA A 7 19.96 -21.89 -56.25
N SER A 8 20.50 -21.13 -55.29
CA SER A 8 20.97 -21.61 -53.99
C SER A 8 19.80 -21.94 -53.03
N PRO A 9 19.91 -22.96 -52.16
CA PRO A 9 18.79 -23.44 -51.34
C PRO A 9 18.48 -22.50 -50.17
N ARG A 10 17.18 -22.20 -49.98
CA ARG A 10 16.63 -21.47 -48.82
C ARG A 10 16.97 -22.22 -47.51
N LYS A 11 17.78 -21.60 -46.64
CA LYS A 11 17.92 -22.01 -45.23
C LYS A 11 16.54 -21.90 -44.55
N LYS A 12 15.95 -23.03 -44.17
CA LYS A 12 14.80 -23.08 -43.25
C LYS A 12 15.23 -22.40 -41.94
N ARG A 13 14.65 -21.24 -41.63
CA ARG A 13 14.72 -20.65 -40.29
C ARG A 13 14.11 -21.65 -39.31
N GLY A 14 14.96 -22.31 -38.53
CA GLY A 14 14.53 -23.13 -37.41
C GLY A 14 13.73 -22.27 -36.44
N THR A 15 12.55 -22.75 -36.06
CA THR A 15 11.79 -22.21 -34.94
C THR A 15 12.68 -22.29 -33.69
N ARG A 16 13.16 -21.13 -33.21
CA ARG A 16 13.73 -21.02 -31.87
C ARG A 16 12.67 -21.49 -30.89
N ARG A 17 12.84 -22.68 -30.31
CA ARG A 17 12.15 -23.05 -29.06
C ARG A 17 12.57 -22.00 -28.03
N SER A 18 11.67 -21.09 -27.66
CA SER A 18 11.90 -20.14 -26.57
C SER A 18 12.11 -20.94 -25.29
N GLY A 19 13.29 -20.81 -24.68
CA GLY A 19 13.52 -21.38 -23.35
C GLY A 19 12.56 -20.74 -22.35
N LYS A 20 12.00 -21.55 -21.44
CA LYS A 20 11.18 -21.05 -20.32
C LYS A 20 12.02 -20.07 -19.49
N TYR A 21 11.56 -18.84 -19.33
CA TYR A 21 12.24 -17.84 -18.50
C TYR A 21 12.41 -18.37 -17.07
N VAL A 22 13.62 -18.23 -16.52
CA VAL A 22 13.96 -18.65 -15.15
C VAL A 22 14.12 -17.40 -14.30
N ALA A 23 13.25 -17.22 -13.31
CA ALA A 23 13.32 -16.06 -12.44
C ALA A 23 14.55 -16.10 -11.53
N LYS A 24 15.09 -14.92 -11.22
CA LYS A 24 16.25 -14.71 -10.35
C LYS A 24 15.81 -14.03 -9.06
N VAL A 25 16.19 -14.58 -7.91
CA VAL A 25 15.83 -14.03 -6.59
C VAL A 25 17.09 -13.72 -5.80
N ASP A 26 17.25 -12.47 -5.41
CA ASP A 26 18.32 -12.01 -4.51
C ASP A 26 17.94 -12.28 -3.06
N THR A 27 18.71 -13.16 -2.42
CA THR A 27 18.51 -13.63 -1.04
C THR A 27 19.58 -13.09 -0.08
N SER A 28 20.45 -12.20 -0.53
CA SER A 28 21.57 -11.66 0.25
C SER A 28 21.13 -10.95 1.55
N GLN A 29 19.89 -10.46 1.60
CA GLN A 29 19.29 -9.81 2.77
C GLN A 29 18.16 -10.62 3.43
N ALA A 30 17.97 -11.89 3.05
CA ALA A 30 16.85 -12.70 3.53
C ALA A 30 17.00 -13.16 5.00
N ARG A 31 18.24 -13.27 5.51
CA ARG A 31 18.58 -13.65 6.89
C ARG A 31 17.76 -14.86 7.39
N SER A 32 16.92 -14.70 8.42
CA SER A 32 16.09 -15.74 9.01
C SER A 32 15.07 -16.37 8.06
N ASN A 33 14.83 -15.77 6.89
CA ASN A 33 13.87 -16.26 5.90
C ASN A 33 14.55 -17.17 4.85
N ILE A 34 15.87 -17.33 4.93
CA ILE A 34 16.67 -17.97 3.87
C ILE A 34 16.30 -19.43 3.64
N GLU A 35 16.01 -20.18 4.71
CA GLU A 35 15.76 -21.62 4.63
C GLU A 35 14.48 -21.92 3.83
N VAL A 36 13.36 -21.31 4.25
CA VAL A 36 12.08 -21.44 3.55
C VAL A 36 12.16 -20.92 2.11
N LEU A 37 12.89 -19.83 1.86
CA LEU A 37 13.09 -19.32 0.50
C LEU A 37 13.84 -20.32 -0.38
N ARG A 38 14.94 -20.89 0.11
CA ARG A 38 15.70 -21.88 -0.66
C ARG A 38 14.85 -23.09 -1.04
N MET A 39 14.02 -23.57 -0.12
CA MET A 39 13.08 -24.66 -0.42
C MET A 39 12.09 -24.26 -1.53
N CYS A 40 11.53 -23.05 -1.47
CA CYS A 40 10.63 -22.55 -2.51
C CYS A 40 11.35 -22.36 -3.86
N LEU A 41 12.55 -21.80 -3.87
CA LEU A 41 13.32 -21.55 -5.11
C LEU A 41 13.73 -22.86 -5.78
N GLN A 42 14.14 -23.86 -4.99
CA GLN A 42 14.42 -25.21 -5.49
C GLN A 42 13.18 -25.85 -6.12
N GLU A 43 12.03 -25.77 -5.44
CA GLU A 43 10.77 -26.31 -5.97
C GLU A 43 10.31 -25.62 -7.26
N LEU A 44 10.55 -24.30 -7.37
CA LEU A 44 10.22 -23.51 -8.55
C LEU A 44 11.24 -23.66 -9.70
N GLY A 45 12.42 -24.22 -9.42
CA GLY A 45 13.55 -24.21 -10.35
C GLY A 45 14.09 -22.82 -10.66
N TRP A 46 14.01 -21.90 -9.70
CA TRP A 46 14.45 -20.50 -9.83
C TRP A 46 15.90 -20.31 -9.37
N LYS A 47 16.57 -19.28 -9.90
CA LYS A 47 17.98 -19.01 -9.59
C LYS A 47 18.13 -18.15 -8.35
N GLU A 48 18.87 -18.63 -7.35
CA GLU A 48 19.25 -17.86 -6.16
C GLU A 48 20.50 -16.99 -6.44
N CYS A 49 20.45 -15.72 -6.07
CA CYS A 49 21.58 -14.79 -6.03
C CYS A 49 22.00 -14.55 -4.57
N ILE A 50 23.03 -15.26 -4.10
CA ILE A 50 23.48 -15.22 -2.70
C ILE A 50 24.35 -13.98 -2.41
N SER A 51 25.22 -13.61 -3.36
CA SER A 51 26.20 -12.52 -3.21
C SER A 51 25.65 -11.12 -3.50
N GLY A 52 24.33 -10.99 -3.71
CA GLY A 52 23.69 -9.76 -4.15
C GLY A 52 23.74 -9.58 -5.67
N CYS A 53 22.58 -9.38 -6.28
CA CYS A 53 22.42 -9.08 -7.71
C CYS A 53 21.24 -8.13 -7.95
N ALA A 54 20.99 -7.17 -7.05
CA ALA A 54 19.81 -6.29 -7.04
C ALA A 54 19.47 -5.63 -8.40
N ILE A 55 20.47 -5.40 -9.26
CA ILE A 55 20.31 -4.79 -10.60
C ILE A 55 19.78 -5.80 -11.66
N ASP A 56 20.07 -7.09 -11.52
CA ASP A 56 19.72 -8.18 -12.47
C ASP A 56 18.82 -9.26 -11.83
N SER A 57 18.16 -8.94 -10.71
CA SER A 57 17.20 -9.83 -10.04
C SER A 57 15.76 -9.50 -10.43
N ASP A 58 14.87 -10.49 -10.41
CA ASP A 58 13.43 -10.27 -10.52
C ASP A 58 12.80 -9.89 -9.18
N ILE A 59 13.31 -10.51 -8.11
CA ILE A 59 12.82 -10.30 -6.75
C ILE A 59 14.01 -10.08 -5.82
N TYR A 60 13.93 -9.06 -4.98
CA TYR A 60 14.88 -8.81 -3.92
C TYR A 60 14.21 -9.01 -2.55
N TRP A 61 14.66 -10.03 -1.81
CA TRP A 61 14.03 -10.43 -0.56
C TRP A 61 14.82 -9.96 0.67
N HIS A 62 14.19 -9.07 1.45
CA HIS A 62 14.67 -8.57 2.73
C HIS A 62 14.01 -9.30 3.91
N SER A 63 14.79 -9.46 4.99
CA SER A 63 14.33 -10.00 6.26
C SER A 63 13.48 -9.01 7.06
N ALA A 64 13.99 -7.80 7.28
CA ALA A 64 13.42 -6.87 8.26
C ALA A 64 13.05 -5.49 7.67
N VAL A 65 14.04 -4.68 7.28
CA VAL A 65 13.77 -3.31 6.81
C VAL A 65 14.46 -3.09 5.48
N PHE A 66 13.81 -2.31 4.64
CA PHE A 66 14.41 -1.70 3.47
C PHE A 66 15.11 -0.41 3.92
N GLN A 67 16.44 -0.41 4.03
CA GLN A 67 17.23 0.80 4.28
C GLN A 67 18.13 1.05 3.08
N GLU A 68 17.78 2.04 2.26
CA GLU A 68 18.69 2.54 1.23
C GLU A 68 19.64 3.58 1.83
N GLY A 69 20.73 3.10 2.43
CA GLY A 69 21.90 3.94 2.73
C GLY A 69 22.72 4.31 1.48
N ASN A 70 22.39 3.78 0.31
CA ASN A 70 23.13 4.00 -0.95
C ASN A 70 22.17 4.43 -2.05
N ARG A 71 22.02 5.75 -2.22
CA ARG A 71 21.13 6.44 -3.18
C ARG A 71 21.44 6.19 -4.67
N ASN A 72 22.27 5.19 -5.00
CA ASN A 72 22.74 4.90 -6.36
C ASN A 72 22.50 3.45 -6.82
N PHE A 73 21.62 2.69 -6.16
CA PHE A 73 21.18 1.42 -6.75
C PHE A 73 20.14 1.69 -7.85
N GLY A 74 20.60 1.66 -9.10
CA GLY A 74 19.73 1.58 -10.26
C GLY A 74 18.97 0.25 -10.25
N PHE A 75 17.85 0.18 -9.55
CA PHE A 75 16.89 -0.91 -9.72
C PHE A 75 16.32 -0.83 -11.14
N SER A 76 16.83 -1.66 -12.05
CA SER A 76 16.34 -1.70 -13.43
C SER A 76 15.02 -2.44 -13.59
N SER A 77 14.63 -3.36 -12.69
CA SER A 77 13.37 -4.13 -12.83
C SER A 77 12.89 -4.96 -11.61
N ALA A 78 13.63 -5.03 -10.50
CA ALA A 78 13.32 -5.96 -9.40
C ALA A 78 12.15 -5.51 -8.50
N ARG A 79 11.33 -6.46 -8.04
CA ARG A 79 10.33 -6.25 -6.97
C ARG A 79 10.90 -6.54 -5.58
N VAL A 80 10.52 -5.77 -4.59
CA VAL A 80 11.04 -5.82 -3.20
C VAL A 80 9.94 -6.26 -2.24
N ASN A 81 10.23 -7.18 -1.33
CA ASN A 81 9.24 -7.71 -0.37
C ASN A 81 8.98 -6.82 0.87
N LYS A 82 9.22 -5.50 0.77
CA LYS A 82 9.03 -4.51 1.85
C LYS A 82 8.54 -3.18 1.30
N PHE A 83 7.57 -2.57 1.98
CA PHE A 83 7.24 -1.16 1.78
C PHE A 83 8.07 -0.26 2.73
N PRO A 84 8.61 0.87 2.24
CA PRO A 84 9.15 1.92 3.09
C PRO A 84 8.11 2.38 4.12
N GLY A 85 8.55 2.72 5.34
CA GLY A 85 7.68 3.19 6.43
C GLY A 85 6.84 2.11 7.15
N MET A 86 6.60 0.94 6.54
CA MET A 86 5.72 -0.09 7.12
C MET A 86 6.11 -0.52 8.54
N CYS A 87 7.41 -0.72 8.80
CA CYS A 87 7.88 -1.13 10.12
C CYS A 87 7.61 -0.07 11.19
N ASP A 88 7.78 1.20 10.85
CA ASP A 88 7.57 2.31 11.77
C ASP A 88 6.08 2.56 12.05
N LEU A 89 5.23 2.37 11.03
CA LEU A 89 3.77 2.52 11.11
C LEU A 89 3.10 1.39 11.90
N LEU A 90 3.60 0.17 11.78
CA LEU A 90 3.07 -0.99 12.50
C LEU A 90 3.62 -1.14 13.93
N ARG A 91 4.49 -0.23 14.38
CA ARG A 91 4.82 -0.14 15.82
C ARG A 91 3.56 0.14 16.63
N LYS A 92 3.50 -0.43 17.84
CA LYS A 92 2.32 -0.40 18.70
C LYS A 92 1.75 1.02 18.89
N THR A 93 2.61 2.01 19.12
CA THR A 93 2.21 3.42 19.30
C THR A 93 1.71 4.06 18.01
N SER A 94 2.42 3.89 16.90
CA SER A 94 2.02 4.40 15.58
C SER A 94 0.70 3.81 15.11
N LEU A 95 0.57 2.48 15.18
CA LEU A 95 -0.67 1.79 14.83
C LEU A 95 -1.83 2.24 15.72
N THR A 96 -1.61 2.36 17.03
CA THR A 96 -2.62 2.89 17.97
C THR A 96 -3.09 4.27 17.56
N ARG A 97 -2.17 5.15 17.15
CA ARG A 97 -2.50 6.51 16.70
C ARG A 97 -3.40 6.47 15.46
N SER A 98 -3.01 5.75 14.41
CA SER A 98 -3.80 5.67 13.17
C SER A 98 -5.18 5.04 13.41
N LEU A 99 -5.26 3.97 14.22
CA LEU A 99 -6.54 3.35 14.60
C LEU A 99 -7.43 4.27 15.46
N ASN A 100 -6.85 5.07 16.36
CA ASN A 100 -7.61 6.03 17.17
C ASN A 100 -8.14 7.21 16.35
N VAL A 101 -7.40 7.67 15.33
CA VAL A 101 -7.91 8.67 14.37
C VAL A 101 -9.14 8.11 13.65
N MET A 102 -9.03 6.88 13.11
CA MET A 102 -10.16 6.24 12.44
C MET A 102 -11.34 6.01 13.38
N ARG A 103 -11.11 5.59 14.63
CA ARG A 103 -12.18 5.45 15.65
C ARG A 103 -12.87 6.76 15.97
N THR A 104 -12.17 7.88 15.92
CA THR A 104 -12.76 9.20 16.18
C THR A 104 -13.74 9.58 15.07
N LEU A 105 -13.45 9.19 13.82
CA LEU A 105 -14.33 9.43 12.68
C LEU A 105 -15.42 8.36 12.53
N PHE A 106 -15.10 7.09 12.83
CA PHE A 106 -15.93 5.91 12.59
C PHE A 106 -15.97 5.01 13.84
N PRO A 107 -16.61 5.46 14.94
CA PRO A 107 -16.55 4.76 16.23
C PRO A 107 -17.16 3.35 16.19
N GLU A 108 -18.22 3.14 15.42
CA GLU A 108 -18.91 1.84 15.29
C GLU A 108 -18.11 0.86 14.42
N GLU A 109 -17.28 1.37 13.50
CA GLU A 109 -16.54 0.55 12.54
C GLU A 109 -15.19 0.07 13.09
N PHE A 110 -14.62 0.78 14.06
CA PHE A 110 -13.28 0.55 14.66
C PHE A 110 -13.35 0.05 16.13
N ASP A 111 -14.39 -0.74 16.42
CA ASP A 111 -14.64 -1.36 17.73
C ASP A 111 -13.90 -2.72 17.91
N PHE A 112 -13.10 -3.12 16.92
CA PHE A 112 -12.31 -4.35 16.87
C PHE A 112 -10.90 -4.20 17.49
N TYR A 113 -10.51 -3.00 17.94
CA TYR A 113 -9.23 -2.77 18.60
C TYR A 113 -9.48 -2.28 20.05
N PRO A 114 -8.86 -2.86 21.09
CA PRO A 114 -9.18 -2.47 22.45
C PRO A 114 -8.79 -1.00 22.71
N LYS A 115 -9.47 -0.35 23.65
CA LYS A 115 -9.12 1.02 24.04
C LYS A 115 -7.67 1.04 24.52
N THR A 116 -6.85 1.85 23.85
CA THR A 116 -5.40 1.86 24.01
C THR A 116 -4.89 3.28 24.12
N TRP A 117 -3.96 3.49 25.04
CA TRP A 117 -3.26 4.74 25.28
C TRP A 117 -1.77 4.52 25.07
N PHE A 118 -1.09 5.47 24.46
CA PHE A 118 0.37 5.48 24.39
C PHE A 118 0.94 6.44 25.44
N LEU A 119 1.87 5.93 26.24
CA LEU A 119 2.47 6.61 27.37
C LEU A 119 3.93 6.99 27.06
N PRO A 120 4.41 8.14 27.57
CA PRO A 120 3.82 8.96 28.64
C PRO A 120 2.73 9.97 28.20
N GLU A 121 2.51 10.17 26.91
CA GLU A 121 1.78 11.33 26.38
C GLU A 121 0.29 11.32 26.71
N GLN A 122 -0.31 10.14 26.81
CA GLN A 122 -1.72 9.96 27.15
C GLN A 122 -1.93 9.53 28.61
N ASN A 123 -0.93 9.71 29.49
CA ASN A 123 -1.03 9.24 30.87
C ASN A 123 -2.20 9.88 31.60
N GLU A 124 -2.38 11.20 31.49
CA GLU A 124 -3.50 11.89 32.13
C GLU A 124 -4.87 11.33 31.66
N GLN A 125 -5.01 11.06 30.37
CA GLN A 125 -6.23 10.51 29.78
C GLN A 125 -6.48 9.07 30.22
N PHE A 126 -5.42 8.27 30.33
CA PHE A 126 -5.46 6.93 30.86
C PHE A 126 -5.88 6.92 32.34
N GLN A 127 -5.22 7.74 33.17
CA GLN A 127 -5.52 7.85 34.61
C GLN A 127 -6.97 8.26 34.83
N LYS A 128 -7.46 9.31 34.15
CA LYS A 128 -8.86 9.76 34.23
C LYS A 128 -9.84 8.64 33.86
N TYR A 129 -9.59 7.93 32.76
CA TYR A 129 -10.45 6.83 32.33
C TYR A 129 -10.43 5.66 33.31
N ALA A 130 -9.25 5.27 33.80
CA ALA A 130 -9.15 4.14 34.71
C ALA A 130 -9.82 4.43 36.07
N SER A 131 -9.66 5.66 36.60
CA SER A 131 -10.37 6.11 37.80
C SER A 131 -11.88 6.10 37.60
N SER A 132 -12.41 6.61 36.48
CA SER A 132 -13.86 6.58 36.23
C SER A 132 -14.41 5.15 36.14
N MET A 133 -13.67 4.25 35.49
CA MET A 133 -14.03 2.84 35.41
C MET A 133 -13.97 2.14 36.77
N HIS A 134 -13.03 2.52 37.64
CA HIS A 134 -12.96 1.98 39.01
C HIS A 134 -14.16 2.38 39.84
N ASP A 135 -14.55 3.65 39.79
CA ASP A 135 -15.72 4.16 40.51
C ASP A 135 -17.01 3.50 40.02
N GLU A 136 -17.18 3.39 38.70
CA GLU A 136 -18.33 2.72 38.09
C GLU A 136 -18.40 1.23 38.48
N ASN A 137 -17.27 0.51 38.43
CA ASN A 137 -17.22 -0.90 38.80
C ASN A 137 -17.48 -1.10 40.30
N ARG A 138 -16.97 -0.23 41.18
CA ARG A 138 -17.31 -0.25 42.61
C ARG A 138 -18.81 -0.04 42.85
N ARG A 139 -19.40 0.98 42.21
CA ARG A 139 -20.85 1.25 42.32
C ARG A 139 -21.69 0.06 41.87
N ARG A 140 -21.27 -0.64 40.81
CA ARG A 140 -21.98 -1.82 40.28
C ARG A 140 -21.53 -3.16 40.90
N LYS A 141 -20.67 -3.15 41.92
CA LYS A 141 -20.07 -4.34 42.54
C LYS A 141 -19.46 -5.32 41.51
N ARG A 142 -18.80 -4.77 40.47
CA ARG A 142 -18.11 -5.52 39.42
C ARG A 142 -16.60 -5.59 39.69
N PRO A 143 -15.90 -6.60 39.15
CA PRO A 143 -14.44 -6.65 39.20
C PRO A 143 -13.80 -5.39 38.59
N LEU A 144 -12.63 -5.01 39.11
CA LEU A 144 -11.86 -3.90 38.56
C LEU A 144 -11.43 -4.20 37.12
N THR A 145 -11.45 -3.15 36.28
CA THR A 145 -10.97 -3.26 34.90
C THR A 145 -9.48 -3.60 34.91
N THR A 146 -9.11 -4.57 34.07
CA THR A 146 -7.71 -4.98 33.91
C THR A 146 -7.14 -4.36 32.64
N PHE A 147 -5.90 -3.92 32.72
CA PHE A 147 -5.14 -3.35 31.61
C PHE A 147 -3.87 -4.17 31.39
N ILE A 148 -3.42 -4.23 30.15
CA ILE A 148 -2.15 -4.84 29.74
C ILE A 148 -1.20 -3.74 29.30
N VAL A 149 -0.02 -3.71 29.90
CA VAL A 149 1.06 -2.78 29.58
C VAL A 149 2.04 -3.49 28.66
N LYS A 150 2.36 -2.89 27.52
CA LYS A 150 3.27 -3.45 26.51
C LYS A 150 4.32 -2.42 26.13
N PRO A 151 5.62 -2.75 26.14
CA PRO A 151 6.67 -1.88 25.61
C PRO A 151 6.45 -1.63 24.11
N SER A 152 6.76 -0.42 23.62
CA SER A 152 6.47 -0.04 22.23
C SER A 152 7.38 -0.72 21.21
N ASP A 153 8.63 -0.95 21.58
CA ASP A 153 9.69 -1.66 20.84
C ASP A 153 9.77 -3.15 21.22
N GLY A 154 8.99 -3.59 22.21
CA GLY A 154 8.97 -4.95 22.70
C GLY A 154 8.42 -5.95 21.69
N SER A 155 9.03 -7.12 21.66
CA SER A 155 8.56 -8.30 20.93
C SER A 155 8.55 -9.52 21.86
N GLN A 156 8.01 -10.65 21.39
CA GLN A 156 8.13 -11.94 22.09
C GLN A 156 7.51 -12.02 23.51
N GLY A 157 6.69 -11.03 23.89
CA GLY A 157 6.07 -10.97 25.21
C GLY A 157 6.94 -10.33 26.30
N GLU A 158 8.15 -9.86 25.97
CA GLU A 158 9.07 -9.28 26.96
C GLU A 158 8.56 -7.94 27.49
N GLY A 159 8.66 -7.76 28.81
CA GLY A 159 8.22 -6.55 29.50
C GLY A 159 6.70 -6.35 29.54
N ILE A 160 5.90 -7.34 29.11
CA ILE A 160 4.45 -7.28 29.21
C ILE A 160 4.00 -7.65 30.62
N TYR A 161 3.13 -6.84 31.20
CA TYR A 161 2.51 -7.12 32.49
C TYR A 161 1.08 -6.60 32.57
N LEU A 162 0.29 -7.16 33.49
CA LEU A 162 -1.08 -6.75 33.74
C LEU A 162 -1.15 -5.84 34.97
N ILE A 163 -2.00 -4.82 34.89
CA ILE A 163 -2.33 -3.93 36.00
C ILE A 163 -3.84 -3.80 36.15
N ARG A 164 -4.27 -3.52 37.38
CA ARG A 164 -5.63 -3.07 37.69
C ARG A 164 -5.60 -1.67 38.25
N ASP A 165 -4.67 -1.43 39.16
CA ASP A 165 -4.39 -0.11 39.71
C ASP A 165 -3.48 0.68 38.75
N PRO A 166 -3.93 1.81 38.19
CA PRO A 166 -3.11 2.70 37.36
C PRO A 166 -1.85 3.22 38.06
N ALA A 167 -1.84 3.29 39.40
CA ALA A 167 -0.66 3.69 40.17
C ALA A 167 0.47 2.65 40.12
N ARG A 168 0.16 1.40 39.73
CA ARG A 168 1.17 0.35 39.50
C ARG A 168 1.83 0.42 38.12
N TYR A 169 1.45 1.39 37.28
CA TYR A 169 2.21 1.65 36.06
C TYR A 169 3.61 2.11 36.43
N ASN A 170 4.61 1.31 36.07
CA ASN A 170 6.01 1.69 36.26
C ASN A 170 6.38 2.68 35.16
N ALA A 171 6.35 3.97 35.49
CA ALA A 171 6.80 5.02 34.58
C ALA A 171 8.28 4.78 34.24
N THR A 172 8.56 4.49 32.98
CA THR A 172 9.93 4.34 32.48
C THR A 172 10.19 5.37 31.40
N ASN A 173 11.48 5.63 31.11
CA ASN A 173 11.87 6.51 30.01
C ASN A 173 11.60 5.92 28.61
N ARG A 174 11.01 4.71 28.53
CA ARG A 174 10.67 4.06 27.26
C ARG A 174 9.18 4.20 26.96
N PRO A 175 8.79 4.45 25.70
CA PRO A 175 7.38 4.51 25.32
C PRO A 175 6.67 3.18 25.56
N HIS A 176 5.45 3.22 26.11
CA HIS A 176 4.60 2.04 26.31
C HIS A 176 3.23 2.24 25.68
N VAL A 177 2.54 1.15 25.36
CA VAL A 177 1.09 1.19 25.20
C VAL A 177 0.43 0.52 26.39
N VAL A 178 -0.58 1.17 26.96
CA VAL A 178 -1.49 0.60 27.94
C VAL A 178 -2.80 0.34 27.22
N GLN A 179 -3.28 -0.90 27.30
CA GLN A 179 -4.44 -1.35 26.55
C GLN A 179 -5.43 -2.01 27.49
N LYS A 180 -6.73 -1.81 27.29
CA LYS A 180 -7.76 -2.57 28.02
C LYS A 180 -7.58 -4.06 27.72
N TYR A 181 -7.47 -4.88 28.76
CA TYR A 181 -7.28 -6.33 28.62
C TYR A 181 -8.59 -7.01 28.22
N ILE A 182 -8.50 -8.02 27.35
CA ILE A 182 -9.64 -8.86 26.94
C ILE A 182 -9.79 -9.97 27.96
N ASP A 183 -10.73 -9.79 28.90
CA ASP A 183 -10.93 -10.67 30.05
C ASP A 183 -11.85 -11.88 29.78
N ARG A 184 -12.62 -11.83 28.67
CA ARG A 184 -13.46 -12.91 28.16
C ARG A 184 -13.03 -13.35 26.75
N PRO A 185 -11.83 -13.94 26.62
CA PRO A 185 -11.43 -14.57 25.37
C PRO A 185 -12.22 -15.86 25.12
N LEU A 186 -12.35 -16.25 23.87
CA LEU A 186 -12.75 -17.62 23.52
C LEU A 186 -11.68 -18.59 24.02
N LEU A 187 -12.12 -19.72 24.55
CA LEU A 187 -11.25 -20.78 25.05
C LEU A 187 -11.54 -22.07 24.29
N ILE A 188 -10.50 -22.86 24.04
CA ILE A 188 -10.64 -24.26 23.61
C ILE A 188 -9.92 -25.08 24.68
N ASP A 189 -10.60 -26.08 25.22
CA ASP A 189 -10.11 -26.92 26.33
C ASP A 189 -9.67 -26.12 27.56
N GLY A 190 -10.33 -24.98 27.80
CA GLY A 190 -10.01 -24.07 28.90
C GLY A 190 -8.75 -23.22 28.67
N LEU A 191 -8.06 -23.35 27.54
CA LEU A 191 -6.86 -22.60 27.21
C LEU A 191 -7.18 -21.36 26.38
N LYS A 192 -6.54 -20.24 26.74
CA LYS A 192 -6.54 -19.01 25.95
C LYS A 192 -5.69 -19.22 24.70
N PHE A 193 -6.09 -18.68 23.56
CA PHE A 193 -5.30 -18.70 22.34
C PHE A 193 -5.36 -17.37 21.59
N ASP A 194 -4.37 -17.16 20.72
CA ASP A 194 -4.43 -16.14 19.68
C ASP A 194 -4.21 -16.77 18.29
N ILE A 195 -4.58 -16.01 17.27
CA ILE A 195 -4.51 -16.41 15.88
C ILE A 195 -3.53 -15.46 15.18
N ARG A 196 -2.48 -16.03 14.60
CA ARG A 196 -1.59 -15.37 13.64
C ARG A 196 -2.11 -15.62 12.23
N ILE A 197 -2.54 -14.56 11.57
CA ILE A 197 -2.95 -14.57 10.16
C ILE A 197 -1.89 -13.88 9.32
N TYR A 198 -1.60 -14.44 8.14
CA TYR A 198 -0.69 -13.81 7.18
C TYR A 198 -1.48 -13.07 6.09
N VAL A 199 -1.07 -11.84 5.82
CA VAL A 199 -1.70 -10.97 4.82
C VAL A 199 -0.62 -10.46 3.88
N LEU A 200 -0.86 -10.58 2.58
CA LEU A 200 -0.01 -10.01 1.54
C LEU A 200 -0.62 -8.69 1.07
N ILE A 201 0.08 -7.59 1.32
CA ILE A 201 -0.18 -6.32 0.63
C ILE A 201 0.64 -6.36 -0.65
N PHE A 202 -0.03 -6.43 -1.80
CA PHE A 202 0.66 -6.58 -3.07
C PHE A 202 0.90 -5.24 -3.78
N ASN A 203 -0.01 -4.30 -3.56
CA ASN A 203 0.00 -3.01 -4.22
C ASN A 203 -0.65 -1.95 -3.31
N LEU A 204 -0.23 -0.69 -3.44
CA LEU A 204 -0.86 0.46 -2.79
C LEU A 204 -1.70 1.28 -3.77
N ASP A 205 -1.44 1.18 -5.08
CA ASP A 205 -2.12 1.97 -6.10
C ASP A 205 -2.34 1.16 -7.40
N PRO A 206 -3.56 0.64 -7.64
CA PRO A 206 -4.64 0.52 -6.66
C PRO A 206 -4.26 -0.42 -5.50
N LEU A 207 -4.85 -0.23 -4.33
CA LEU A 207 -4.61 -1.08 -3.16
C LEU A 207 -5.07 -2.52 -3.45
N GLU A 208 -4.19 -3.49 -3.20
CA GLU A 208 -4.51 -4.92 -3.33
C GLU A 208 -4.06 -5.67 -2.08
N ILE A 209 -5.04 -6.31 -1.40
CA ILE A 209 -4.82 -7.04 -0.15
C ILE A 209 -5.28 -8.49 -0.33
N PHE A 210 -4.39 -9.43 -0.01
CA PHE A 210 -4.66 -10.86 -0.05
C PHE A 210 -4.52 -11.48 1.33
N LEU A 211 -5.55 -12.20 1.76
CA LEU A 211 -5.57 -13.03 2.95
C LEU A 211 -5.03 -14.42 2.60
N TYR A 212 -4.06 -14.91 3.38
CA TYR A 212 -3.65 -16.30 3.29
C TYR A 212 -4.65 -17.20 4.02
N ASN A 213 -5.09 -18.28 3.39
CA ASN A 213 -6.16 -19.16 3.89
C ASN A 213 -5.76 -20.00 5.10
N GLU A 214 -4.48 -20.04 5.45
CA GLU A 214 -3.95 -20.74 6.62
C GLU A 214 -3.28 -19.75 7.58
N GLY A 215 -3.07 -20.17 8.82
CA GLY A 215 -2.49 -19.36 9.87
C GLY A 215 -1.97 -20.22 11.02
N LEU A 216 -1.40 -19.55 12.02
CA LEU A 216 -0.85 -20.21 13.20
C LEU A 216 -1.67 -19.84 14.43
N VAL A 217 -2.27 -20.83 15.09
CA VAL A 217 -2.96 -20.62 16.37
C VAL A 217 -2.02 -21.00 17.51
N ARG A 218 -1.84 -20.10 18.47
CA ARG A 218 -0.92 -20.28 19.59
C ARG A 218 -1.69 -20.30 20.90
N PHE A 219 -1.55 -21.40 21.62
CA PHE A 219 -2.22 -21.62 22.88
C PHE A 219 -1.32 -21.20 24.06
N ALA A 220 -1.97 -20.65 25.08
CA ALA A 220 -1.45 -20.62 26.44
C ALA A 220 -1.25 -22.06 26.96
N THR A 221 -0.46 -22.23 28.01
CA THR A 221 -0.11 -23.55 28.56
C THR A 221 -0.68 -23.80 29.95
N VAL A 222 -1.45 -22.83 30.47
CA VAL A 222 -2.18 -22.91 31.74
C VAL A 222 -3.64 -22.52 31.49
N ASN A 223 -4.57 -23.28 32.10
CA ASN A 223 -6.01 -23.02 32.00
C ASN A 223 -6.35 -21.59 32.39
N TYR A 224 -7.14 -20.95 31.55
CA TYR A 224 -7.50 -19.56 31.70
C TYR A 224 -8.44 -19.36 32.88
N GLN A 225 -8.13 -18.37 33.70
CA GLN A 225 -9.05 -17.80 34.68
C GLN A 225 -9.18 -16.31 34.39
N PRO A 226 -10.38 -15.71 34.58
CA PRO A 226 -10.52 -14.26 34.52
C PRO A 226 -9.47 -13.59 35.43
N PRO A 227 -8.89 -12.45 35.01
CA PRO A 227 -7.87 -11.80 35.79
C PRO A 227 -8.38 -11.52 37.20
N SER A 228 -7.48 -11.54 38.17
CA SER A 228 -7.71 -11.33 39.59
C SER A 228 -6.42 -10.82 40.22
N ALA A 229 -6.47 -10.26 41.42
CA ALA A 229 -5.24 -9.81 42.09
C ALA A 229 -4.21 -10.95 42.32
N THR A 230 -4.66 -12.21 42.35
CA THR A 230 -3.82 -13.38 42.61
C THR A 230 -3.25 -14.03 41.36
N ASN A 231 -3.75 -13.71 40.16
CA ASN A 231 -3.29 -14.35 38.91
C ASN A 231 -2.67 -13.40 37.87
N LEU A 232 -2.64 -12.07 38.08
CA LEU A 232 -2.08 -11.13 37.10
C LEU A 232 -0.64 -11.45 36.65
N HIS A 233 0.15 -12.12 37.51
CA HIS A 233 1.53 -12.51 37.26
C HIS A 233 1.67 -13.85 36.50
N GLN A 234 0.58 -14.59 36.30
CA GLN A 234 0.57 -15.90 35.63
C GLN A 234 0.68 -15.73 34.11
N THR A 235 1.90 -15.52 33.63
CA THR A 235 2.17 -15.19 32.21
C THR A 235 1.78 -16.33 31.26
N PHE A 236 2.02 -17.59 31.63
CA PHE A 236 1.62 -18.77 30.84
C PHE A 236 0.10 -18.98 30.69
N MET A 237 -0.70 -18.25 31.47
CA MET A 237 -2.17 -18.23 31.37
C MET A 237 -2.65 -17.05 30.51
N HIS A 238 -2.06 -15.87 30.71
CA HIS A 238 -2.55 -14.63 30.11
C HIS A 238 -1.87 -14.27 28.78
N LEU A 239 -0.70 -14.83 28.47
CA LEU A 239 0.06 -14.57 27.25
C LEU A 239 0.21 -15.84 26.42
N THR A 240 0.02 -15.72 25.11
CA THR A 240 -0.02 -16.80 24.11
C THR A 240 1.26 -16.87 23.27
N ASN A 241 2.23 -15.98 23.51
CA ASN A 241 3.45 -15.92 22.73
C ASN A 241 4.23 -17.24 22.81
N TYR A 242 4.63 -17.76 21.65
CA TYR A 242 5.41 -19.00 21.52
C TYR A 242 6.74 -18.93 22.29
N SER A 243 7.47 -17.82 22.18
CA SER A 243 8.76 -17.57 22.86
C SER A 243 8.72 -17.73 24.37
N LEU A 244 7.54 -17.47 24.97
CA LEU A 244 7.26 -17.67 26.38
C LEU A 244 6.81 -19.11 26.61
N ASN A 245 5.69 -19.51 26.00
CA ASN A 245 5.03 -20.78 26.30
C ASN A 245 5.88 -22.01 25.98
N LYS A 246 6.83 -21.94 25.01
CA LYS A 246 7.77 -23.04 24.73
C LYS A 246 8.63 -23.46 25.92
N ARG A 247 8.74 -22.60 26.94
CA ARG A 247 9.50 -22.83 28.18
C ARG A 247 8.64 -23.47 29.28
N SER A 248 7.34 -23.59 29.06
CA SER A 248 6.42 -24.22 30.00
C SER A 248 6.54 -25.74 29.91
N ALA A 249 6.56 -26.43 31.04
CA ALA A 249 6.53 -27.89 31.08
C ALA A 249 5.25 -28.48 30.44
N ASN A 250 4.19 -27.69 30.33
CA ASN A 250 2.92 -28.09 29.73
C ASN A 250 2.87 -27.83 28.21
N TYR A 251 3.96 -27.35 27.60
CA TYR A 251 3.98 -27.07 26.17
C TYR A 251 3.99 -28.37 25.36
N LYS A 252 2.99 -28.54 24.50
CA LYS A 252 2.86 -29.73 23.64
C LYS A 252 3.28 -29.38 22.21
N HIS A 253 4.35 -30.01 21.74
CA HIS A 253 4.72 -29.95 20.33
C HIS A 253 3.74 -30.79 19.50
N ALA A 254 3.44 -30.34 18.29
CA ALA A 254 2.66 -31.15 17.36
C ALA A 254 3.48 -32.38 16.96
N SER A 255 2.86 -33.55 17.06
CA SER A 255 3.33 -34.82 16.51
C SER A 255 2.24 -35.38 15.58
N ASP A 256 2.62 -36.33 14.73
CA ASP A 256 1.68 -36.99 13.80
C ASP A 256 0.49 -37.67 14.52
N GLU A 257 0.67 -38.02 15.80
CA GLU A 257 -0.34 -38.68 16.62
C GLU A 257 -1.28 -37.72 17.38
N ASP A 258 -0.89 -36.45 17.62
CA ASP A 258 -1.66 -35.52 18.48
C ASP A 258 -1.56 -34.04 18.07
N GLU A 259 -1.96 -33.73 16.82
CA GLU A 259 -2.04 -32.34 16.34
C GLU A 259 -3.17 -31.54 17.04
N ILE A 260 -4.23 -32.23 17.46
CA ILE A 260 -5.44 -31.63 18.06
C ILE A 260 -5.16 -31.03 19.43
N ASN A 261 -4.25 -31.60 20.23
CA ASN A 261 -3.91 -31.06 21.56
C ASN A 261 -2.62 -30.23 21.58
N ALA A 262 -1.94 -30.06 20.44
CA ALA A 262 -0.70 -29.30 20.36
C ALA A 262 -0.89 -27.84 20.81
N SER A 263 0.13 -27.23 21.43
CA SER A 263 0.09 -25.83 21.86
C SER A 263 0.25 -24.83 20.69
N LYS A 264 0.55 -25.34 19.50
CA LYS A 264 0.65 -24.60 18.25
C LYS A 264 -0.09 -25.42 17.19
N ARG A 265 -1.10 -24.84 16.55
CA ARG A 265 -2.02 -25.55 15.61
C ARG A 265 -2.24 -24.74 14.33
N LYS A 266 -2.65 -25.42 13.26
CA LYS A 266 -3.14 -24.79 12.04
C LYS A 266 -4.46 -24.07 12.32
N LEU A 267 -4.68 -22.94 11.65
CA LEU A 267 -5.93 -22.19 11.72
C LEU A 267 -7.10 -22.98 11.14
N THR A 268 -6.91 -23.72 10.04
CA THR A 268 -7.96 -24.58 9.48
C THR A 268 -8.42 -25.66 10.46
N LEU A 269 -7.50 -26.29 11.20
CA LEU A 269 -7.82 -27.25 12.26
C LEU A 269 -8.65 -26.61 13.36
N VAL A 270 -8.25 -25.42 13.84
CA VAL A 270 -8.99 -24.70 14.88
C VAL A 270 -10.37 -24.26 14.40
N TRP A 271 -10.53 -23.84 13.14
CA TRP A 271 -11.85 -23.58 12.58
C TRP A 271 -12.74 -24.83 12.58
N SER A 272 -12.18 -26.00 12.25
CA SER A 272 -12.90 -27.27 12.34
C SER A 272 -13.36 -27.58 13.78
N GLN A 273 -12.49 -27.37 14.77
CA GLN A 273 -12.85 -27.51 16.19
C GLN A 273 -13.97 -26.55 16.60
N LEU A 274 -13.92 -25.29 16.15
CA LEU A 274 -14.96 -24.30 16.44
C LEU A 274 -16.29 -24.63 15.76
N SER A 275 -16.28 -25.22 14.56
CA SER A 275 -17.49 -25.69 13.87
C SER A 275 -18.19 -26.86 14.59
N GLN A 276 -17.54 -27.51 15.55
CA GLN A 276 -18.19 -28.50 16.43
C GLN A 276 -18.93 -27.85 17.61
N GLN A 277 -18.56 -26.61 17.98
CA GLN A 277 -19.10 -25.89 19.14
C GLN A 277 -20.09 -24.79 18.76
N PHE A 278 -19.95 -24.22 17.55
CA PHE A 278 -20.73 -23.09 17.05
C PHE A 278 -21.37 -23.43 15.72
N SER A 279 -22.46 -22.73 15.37
CA SER A 279 -23.10 -22.92 14.07
C SER A 279 -22.18 -22.45 12.93
N SER A 280 -22.35 -23.03 11.75
CA SER A 280 -21.59 -22.63 10.55
C SER A 280 -21.72 -21.13 10.25
N ASN A 281 -22.90 -20.55 10.50
CA ASN A 281 -23.14 -19.12 10.27
C ASN A 281 -22.32 -18.23 11.22
N GLU A 282 -22.16 -18.63 12.49
CA GLU A 282 -21.36 -17.89 13.47
C GLU A 282 -19.87 -17.93 13.11
N VAL A 283 -19.36 -19.10 12.71
CA VAL A 283 -17.97 -19.27 12.30
C VAL A 283 -17.66 -18.48 11.02
N GLU A 284 -18.53 -18.56 10.02
CA GLU A 284 -18.36 -17.78 8.77
C GLU A 284 -18.46 -16.27 9.04
N ARG A 285 -19.35 -15.83 9.93
CA ARG A 285 -19.40 -14.43 10.36
C ARG A 285 -18.10 -13.99 11.02
N ALA A 286 -17.50 -14.82 11.88
CA ALA A 286 -16.22 -14.49 12.51
C ALA A 286 -15.10 -14.32 11.47
N LYS A 287 -15.03 -15.20 10.45
CA LYS A 287 -14.08 -15.08 9.34
C LYS A 287 -14.29 -13.79 8.53
N LEU A 288 -15.53 -13.43 8.23
CA LEU A 288 -15.85 -12.18 7.53
C LEU A 288 -15.45 -10.94 8.36
N LEU A 289 -15.71 -10.94 9.67
CA LEU A 289 -15.29 -9.87 10.56
C LEU A 289 -13.76 -9.73 10.64
N ILE A 290 -13.02 -10.85 10.53
CA ILE A 290 -11.56 -10.83 10.42
C ILE A 290 -11.12 -10.13 9.13
N GLU A 291 -11.73 -10.46 7.99
CA GLU A 291 -11.43 -9.81 6.69
C GLU A 291 -11.69 -8.30 6.74
N GLU A 292 -12.83 -7.90 7.32
CA GLU A 292 -13.17 -6.49 7.52
C GLU A 292 -12.17 -5.78 8.42
N MET A 293 -11.81 -6.38 9.55
CA MET A 293 -10.82 -5.84 10.47
C MET A 293 -9.45 -5.65 9.78
N ILE A 294 -9.01 -6.61 8.97
CA ILE A 294 -7.75 -6.50 8.21
C ILE A 294 -7.81 -5.32 7.25
N ASN A 295 -8.87 -5.23 6.44
CA ASN A 295 -9.06 -4.13 5.49
C ASN A 295 -9.09 -2.78 6.20
N LYS A 296 -9.92 -2.62 7.25
CA LYS A 296 -10.02 -1.39 8.04
C LYS A 296 -8.69 -0.99 8.70
N THR A 297 -7.91 -1.97 9.16
CA THR A 297 -6.59 -1.73 9.74
C THR A 297 -5.59 -1.23 8.69
N ILE A 298 -5.59 -1.82 7.50
CA ILE A 298 -4.69 -1.40 6.41
C ILE A 298 -5.10 -0.03 5.88
N LEU A 299 -6.41 0.23 5.71
CA LEU A 299 -6.94 1.54 5.34
C LEU A 299 -6.56 2.64 6.35
N ALA A 300 -6.49 2.31 7.64
CA ALA A 300 -6.06 3.27 8.66
C ALA A 300 -4.61 3.74 8.50
N ILE A 301 -3.71 2.87 8.01
CA ILE A 301 -2.28 3.19 7.83
C ILE A 301 -1.93 3.60 6.39
N LEU A 302 -2.79 3.28 5.42
CA LEU A 302 -2.57 3.52 3.99
C LEU A 302 -2.14 4.96 3.66
N PRO A 303 -2.75 6.02 4.22
CA PRO A 303 -2.38 7.40 3.89
C PRO A 303 -0.91 7.71 4.24
N GLU A 304 -0.47 7.32 5.44
CA GLU A 304 0.92 7.50 5.88
C GLU A 304 1.88 6.59 5.09
N LEU A 305 1.47 5.35 4.82
CA LEU A 305 2.28 4.40 4.05
C LEU A 305 2.53 4.90 2.62
N ARG A 306 1.52 5.49 1.96
CA ARG A 306 1.68 6.11 0.63
C ARG A 306 2.64 7.29 0.69
N ILE A 307 2.56 8.13 1.72
CA ILE A 307 3.47 9.27 1.90
C ILE A 307 4.93 8.79 2.02
N GLU A 308 5.19 7.78 2.86
CA GLU A 308 6.52 7.18 3.01
C GLU A 308 6.99 6.52 1.70
N TYR A 309 6.10 5.79 1.02
CA TYR A 309 6.40 5.15 -0.26
C TYR A 309 6.81 6.17 -1.32
N VAL A 310 6.03 7.24 -1.52
CA VAL A 310 6.31 8.28 -2.54
C VAL A 310 7.54 9.11 -2.17
N SER A 311 7.83 9.28 -0.88
CA SER A 311 9.00 10.02 -0.40
C SER A 311 10.32 9.28 -0.68
N GLU A 312 10.31 7.95 -0.55
CA GLU A 312 11.51 7.11 -0.73
C GLU A 312 11.63 6.59 -2.17
N LEU A 313 10.52 6.31 -2.84
CA LEU A 313 10.47 5.78 -4.21
C LEU A 313 9.68 6.75 -5.12
N PRO A 314 10.35 7.76 -5.70
CA PRO A 314 9.69 8.71 -6.59
C PRO A 314 9.02 7.99 -7.77
N LEU A 315 7.77 8.33 -8.05
CA LEU A 315 6.90 7.73 -9.09
C LEU A 315 7.39 7.97 -10.54
N THR A 316 8.64 8.38 -10.75
CA THR A 316 9.23 8.67 -12.07
C THR A 316 9.25 7.45 -13.01
N ARG A 317 9.06 6.24 -12.45
CA ARG A 317 8.70 5.04 -13.21
C ARG A 317 7.46 4.42 -12.56
N LYS A 318 6.34 4.43 -13.28
CA LYS A 318 4.98 3.97 -12.87
C LYS A 318 4.89 2.45 -12.64
N GLN A 319 5.84 1.85 -11.92
CA GLN A 319 5.83 0.42 -11.61
C GLN A 319 5.82 0.23 -10.10
N ASN A 320 4.84 -0.54 -9.63
CA ASN A 320 4.74 -0.96 -8.24
C ASN A 320 5.88 -1.92 -7.91
N ARG A 321 6.83 -1.46 -7.10
CA ARG A 321 8.04 -2.21 -6.79
C ARG A 321 7.88 -3.08 -5.57
N CYS A 322 7.01 -2.69 -4.64
CA CYS A 322 6.93 -3.34 -3.35
C CYS A 322 5.76 -4.34 -3.29
N PHE A 323 5.92 -5.35 -2.46
CA PHE A 323 4.87 -6.22 -1.92
C PHE A 323 5.31 -6.58 -0.50
N GLN A 324 4.43 -6.98 0.40
CA GLN A 324 4.86 -7.34 1.75
C GLN A 324 3.90 -8.32 2.42
N ILE A 325 4.47 -9.39 2.98
CA ILE A 325 3.77 -10.27 3.91
C ILE A 325 3.85 -9.66 5.30
N ILE A 326 2.69 -9.40 5.90
CA ILE A 326 2.53 -8.93 7.27
C ILE A 326 1.74 -9.95 8.10
N GLY A 327 1.94 -9.97 9.41
CA GLY A 327 1.28 -10.89 10.32
C GLY A 327 0.30 -10.17 11.25
N PHE A 328 -0.97 -10.57 11.26
CA PHE A 328 -1.97 -10.07 12.19
C PHE A 328 -2.07 -10.99 13.40
N ASP A 329 -2.04 -10.42 14.61
CA ASP A 329 -2.27 -11.15 15.86
C ASP A 329 -3.67 -10.79 16.36
N ILE A 330 -4.54 -11.80 16.41
CA ILE A 330 -5.97 -11.64 16.65
C ILE A 330 -6.38 -12.54 17.80
N ILE A 331 -7.31 -12.08 18.63
CA ILE A 331 -8.00 -12.92 19.59
C ILE A 331 -9.50 -12.91 19.31
N LEU A 332 -10.17 -14.05 19.48
CA LEU A 332 -11.62 -14.13 19.45
C LEU A 332 -12.15 -13.93 20.88
N THR A 333 -13.21 -13.15 21.05
CA THR A 333 -13.98 -13.13 22.31
C THR A 333 -14.85 -14.38 22.42
N ASP A 334 -15.39 -14.64 23.62
CA ASP A 334 -16.37 -15.70 23.86
C ASP A 334 -17.64 -15.59 22.98
N GLN A 335 -17.91 -14.43 22.36
CA GLN A 335 -18.94 -14.26 21.33
C GLN A 335 -18.40 -14.30 19.88
N LEU A 336 -17.25 -14.93 19.64
CA LEU A 336 -16.60 -15.04 18.32
C LEU A 336 -16.29 -13.69 17.65
N LYS A 337 -16.24 -12.58 18.39
CA LYS A 337 -15.85 -11.28 17.84
C LYS A 337 -14.32 -11.22 17.74
N PRO A 338 -13.75 -10.96 16.55
CA PRO A 338 -12.31 -10.78 16.42
C PRO A 338 -11.86 -9.43 16.98
N ILE A 339 -10.76 -9.47 17.73
CA ILE A 339 -10.12 -8.31 18.33
C ILE A 339 -8.63 -8.30 17.92
N LEU A 340 -8.19 -7.19 17.33
CA LEU A 340 -6.81 -6.97 16.94
C LEU A 340 -5.92 -6.76 18.18
N LEU A 341 -4.85 -7.52 18.29
CA LEU A 341 -3.85 -7.37 19.36
C LEU A 341 -2.65 -6.54 18.90
N GLU A 342 -2.07 -6.90 17.75
CA GLU A 342 -0.96 -6.20 17.09
C GLU A 342 -0.86 -6.63 15.62
N VAL A 343 -0.09 -5.87 14.84
CA VAL A 343 0.29 -6.24 13.47
C VAL A 343 1.81 -6.23 13.38
N ASN A 344 2.37 -7.31 12.86
CA ASN A 344 3.79 -7.54 12.71
C ASN A 344 4.20 -7.27 11.26
N ALA A 345 4.97 -6.21 11.03
CA ALA A 345 5.51 -5.88 9.70
C ALA A 345 6.45 -6.96 9.14
N ASN A 346 7.10 -7.70 10.04
CA ASN A 346 8.07 -8.75 9.75
C ASN A 346 7.73 -10.00 10.56
N PRO A 347 6.64 -10.72 10.23
CA PRO A 347 6.34 -11.96 10.92
C PRO A 347 7.48 -12.96 10.70
N SER A 348 7.81 -13.75 11.72
CA SER A 348 8.85 -14.78 11.58
C SER A 348 8.45 -15.81 10.53
N LEU A 349 9.29 -15.97 9.50
CA LEU A 349 9.15 -17.00 8.47
C LEU A 349 10.09 -18.19 8.71
N ARG A 350 10.70 -18.29 9.91
CA ARG A 350 11.45 -19.47 10.34
C ARG A 350 10.57 -20.71 10.30
N ILE A 351 11.11 -21.83 9.86
CA ILE A 351 10.44 -23.13 9.80
C ILE A 351 11.07 -24.12 10.80
N ASP A 352 11.82 -23.60 11.74
CA ASP A 352 12.58 -24.29 12.75
C ASP A 352 12.35 -23.66 14.13
N PHE A 353 12.77 -24.35 15.18
CA PHE A 353 12.75 -23.84 16.54
C PHE A 353 14.01 -24.20 17.32
N ASP A 354 14.37 -23.32 18.26
CA ASP A 354 15.53 -23.54 19.13
C ASP A 354 15.13 -24.41 20.32
N HIS A 355 15.81 -25.55 20.44
CA HIS A 355 15.70 -26.52 21.54
C HIS A 355 17.02 -26.57 22.33
N GLU A 356 16.94 -26.50 23.65
CA GLU A 356 18.10 -26.62 24.53
C GLU A 356 18.36 -28.10 24.80
N ASN A 357 19.54 -28.60 24.43
CA ASN A 357 19.93 -29.98 24.69
C ASN A 357 20.38 -30.18 26.15
N GLU A 358 20.64 -31.43 26.53
CA GLU A 358 21.10 -31.80 27.90
C GLU A 358 22.40 -31.08 28.34
N ALA A 359 23.19 -30.57 27.39
CA ALA A 359 24.41 -29.81 27.65
C ALA A 359 24.19 -28.28 27.73
N GLY A 360 22.94 -27.80 27.74
CA GLY A 360 22.60 -26.37 27.78
C GLY A 360 22.85 -25.63 26.47
N LYS A 361 23.08 -26.34 25.36
CA LYS A 361 23.31 -25.76 24.04
C LYS A 361 22.02 -25.70 23.24
N PHE A 362 21.68 -24.52 22.72
CA PHE A 362 20.57 -24.35 21.80
C PHE A 362 20.91 -24.91 20.41
N ILE A 363 20.10 -25.85 19.95
CA ILE A 363 20.16 -26.48 18.62
C ILE A 363 18.87 -26.12 17.88
N SER A 364 18.98 -25.76 16.61
CA SER A 364 17.82 -25.58 15.74
C SER A 364 17.28 -26.96 15.30
N GLN A 365 15.98 -27.16 15.46
CA GLN A 365 15.25 -28.35 15.00
C GLN A 365 14.13 -27.94 14.03
N PRO A 366 13.86 -28.73 12.97
CA PRO A 366 12.75 -28.46 12.07
C PRO A 366 11.41 -28.41 12.79
N SER A 367 10.52 -27.54 12.35
CA SER A 367 9.15 -27.44 12.84
C SER A 367 8.17 -27.78 11.70
N PRO A 368 7.66 -29.02 11.65
CA PRO A 368 6.78 -29.46 10.55
C PRO A 368 5.58 -28.53 10.34
N ILE A 369 4.92 -28.12 11.43
CA ILE A 369 3.79 -27.20 11.36
C ILE A 369 4.15 -25.80 10.81
N ASP A 370 5.30 -25.24 11.20
CA ASP A 370 5.72 -23.95 10.65
C ASP A 370 6.10 -24.09 9.18
N GLU A 371 6.72 -25.19 8.76
CA GLU A 371 7.01 -25.49 7.34
C GLU A 371 5.73 -25.61 6.51
N GLU A 372 4.78 -26.45 6.93
CA GLU A 372 3.52 -26.69 6.24
C GLU A 372 2.68 -25.42 6.04
N ILE A 373 2.82 -24.43 6.93
CA ILE A 373 2.12 -23.15 6.83
C ILE A 373 2.94 -22.13 6.03
N LYS A 374 4.24 -21.98 6.32
CA LYS A 374 5.04 -20.86 5.81
C LYS A 374 5.64 -21.13 4.44
N LYS A 375 6.00 -22.38 4.13
CA LYS A 375 6.53 -22.73 2.81
C LYS A 375 5.49 -22.46 1.72
N PRO A 376 4.21 -22.90 1.81
CA PRO A 376 3.24 -22.59 0.77
C PRO A 376 2.89 -21.10 0.71
N LEU A 377 2.86 -20.39 1.85
CA LEU A 377 2.71 -18.93 1.87
C LEU A 377 3.78 -18.22 1.03
N VAL A 378 5.06 -18.54 1.26
CA VAL A 378 6.18 -17.93 0.53
C VAL A 378 6.17 -18.35 -0.94
N LEU A 379 5.96 -19.64 -1.21
CA LEU A 379 5.89 -20.21 -2.55
C LEU A 379 4.81 -19.52 -3.40
N GLU A 380 3.60 -19.42 -2.88
CA GLU A 380 2.45 -18.85 -3.59
C GLU A 380 2.60 -17.34 -3.76
N THR A 381 3.21 -16.65 -2.78
CA THR A 381 3.59 -15.24 -2.93
C THR A 381 4.58 -15.04 -4.07
N LEU A 382 5.64 -15.85 -4.15
CA LEU A 382 6.64 -15.77 -5.23
C LEU A 382 5.99 -16.01 -6.60
N LYS A 383 5.18 -17.06 -6.74
CA LYS A 383 4.44 -17.35 -7.97
C LYS A 383 3.54 -16.18 -8.37
N PHE A 384 2.79 -15.62 -7.42
CA PHE A 384 1.88 -14.51 -7.65
C PHE A 384 2.62 -13.25 -8.16
N VAL A 385 3.75 -12.92 -7.53
CA VAL A 385 4.62 -11.78 -7.93
C VAL A 385 5.09 -11.93 -9.37
N MET A 386 5.58 -13.12 -9.76
CA MET A 386 6.05 -13.35 -11.12
C MET A 386 4.93 -13.43 -12.15
N LEU A 387 3.79 -14.02 -11.79
CA LEU A 387 2.62 -14.08 -12.69
C LEU A 387 2.15 -12.66 -13.06
N ARG A 388 2.00 -11.79 -12.05
CA ARG A 388 1.60 -10.38 -12.23
C ARG A 388 2.61 -9.59 -13.05
N ARG A 389 3.91 -9.84 -12.84
CA ARG A 389 4.97 -9.23 -13.66
C ARG A 389 4.82 -9.62 -15.13
N ASN A 390 4.71 -10.91 -15.43
CA ASN A 390 4.63 -11.41 -16.81
C ASN A 390 3.38 -10.88 -17.53
N GLN A 391 2.24 -10.76 -16.82
CA GLN A 391 1.02 -10.17 -17.37
C GLN A 391 1.17 -8.68 -17.67
N LEU A 392 1.85 -7.94 -16.80
CA LEU A 392 2.13 -6.53 -17.03
C LEU A 392 3.04 -6.34 -18.24
N GLU A 393 4.10 -7.15 -18.36
CA GLU A 393 4.98 -7.15 -19.53
C GLU A 393 4.22 -7.46 -20.82
N ALA A 394 3.40 -8.52 -20.83
CA ALA A 394 2.56 -8.86 -21.99
C ALA A 394 1.55 -7.75 -22.34
N SER A 395 0.95 -7.10 -21.34
CA SER A 395 0.00 -6.00 -21.55
C SER A 395 0.69 -4.76 -22.14
N ILE A 396 1.92 -4.48 -21.70
CA ILE A 396 2.76 -3.39 -22.26
C ILE A 396 3.12 -3.71 -23.71
N GLU A 397 3.48 -4.95 -24.03
CA GLU A 397 3.78 -5.37 -25.41
C GLU A 397 2.56 -5.21 -26.34
N ILE A 398 1.38 -5.63 -25.89
CA ILE A 398 0.13 -5.47 -26.65
C ILE A 398 -0.12 -3.98 -26.94
N ILE A 399 -0.06 -3.13 -25.92
CA ILE A 399 -0.34 -1.70 -26.08
C ILE A 399 0.72 -1.01 -26.95
N ALA A 400 1.99 -1.39 -26.81
CA ALA A 400 3.04 -0.89 -27.70
C ALA A 400 2.77 -1.27 -29.17
N SER A 401 2.22 -2.46 -29.42
CA SER A 401 1.83 -2.89 -30.77
C SER A 401 0.59 -2.16 -31.29
N GLU A 402 -0.41 -1.90 -30.43
CA GLU A 402 -1.60 -1.11 -30.78
C GLU A 402 -1.24 0.35 -31.10
N ASP A 403 -0.38 0.97 -30.30
CA ASP A 403 0.09 2.34 -30.54
C ASP A 403 0.89 2.43 -31.86
N GLN A 404 1.72 1.43 -32.18
CA GLN A 404 2.40 1.35 -33.47
C GLN A 404 1.41 1.23 -34.65
N HIS A 405 0.37 0.42 -34.50
CA HIS A 405 -0.69 0.29 -35.52
C HIS A 405 -1.48 1.58 -35.72
N ILE A 406 -1.80 2.32 -34.65
CA ILE A 406 -2.49 3.61 -34.73
C ILE A 406 -1.62 4.63 -35.46
N VAL A 407 -0.33 4.72 -35.12
CA VAL A 407 0.61 5.63 -35.79
C VAL A 407 0.74 5.27 -37.27
N GLN A 408 0.83 3.98 -37.61
CA GLN A 408 0.95 3.54 -38.99
C GLN A 408 -0.31 3.86 -39.82
N ASN A 409 -1.51 3.64 -39.27
CA ASN A 409 -2.77 4.00 -39.94
C ASN A 409 -2.89 5.52 -40.15
N GLN A 410 -2.44 6.35 -39.20
CA GLN A 410 -2.45 7.81 -39.34
C GLN A 410 -1.47 8.30 -40.40
N VAL A 411 -0.31 7.64 -40.54
CA VAL A 411 0.66 7.94 -41.61
C VAL A 411 0.12 7.53 -42.98
N GLU A 412 -0.56 6.38 -43.07
CA GLU A 412 -1.20 5.93 -44.32
C GLU A 412 -2.36 6.86 -44.73
N GLU A 413 -3.24 7.26 -43.82
CA GLU A 413 -4.31 8.24 -44.09
C GLU A 413 -3.76 9.61 -44.51
N HIS A 414 -2.63 10.04 -43.93
CA HIS A 414 -2.00 11.30 -44.30
C HIS A 414 -1.37 11.24 -45.70
N ASN A 415 -0.67 10.15 -46.03
CA ASN A 415 -0.10 9.93 -47.36
C ASN A 415 -1.20 9.83 -48.44
N ASP A 416 -2.33 9.20 -48.13
CA ASP A 416 -3.50 9.14 -49.02
C ASP A 416 -4.15 10.53 -49.22
N ALA A 417 -4.18 11.36 -48.18
CA ALA A 417 -4.69 12.72 -48.26
C ALA A 417 -3.76 13.64 -49.08
N GLU A 418 -2.43 13.52 -48.92
CA GLU A 418 -1.44 14.24 -49.73
C GLU A 418 -1.48 13.82 -51.20
N SER A 419 -1.60 12.52 -51.48
CA SER A 419 -1.76 11.97 -52.83
C SER A 419 -2.99 12.54 -53.53
N LYS A 420 -4.14 12.55 -52.85
CA LYS A 420 -5.38 13.16 -53.39
C LYS A 420 -5.27 14.67 -53.60
N ASN A 421 -4.50 15.36 -52.77
CA ASN A 421 -4.28 16.80 -52.89
C ASN A 421 -3.33 17.13 -54.06
N ALA A 422 -2.29 16.33 -54.27
CA ALA A 422 -1.39 16.42 -55.41
C ALA A 422 -2.13 16.16 -56.74
N ASP A 423 -3.01 15.17 -56.79
CA ASP A 423 -3.87 14.88 -57.95
C ASP A 423 -4.83 16.04 -58.27
N LYS A 424 -5.34 16.73 -57.24
CA LYS A 424 -6.21 17.90 -57.39
C LYS A 424 -5.42 19.10 -57.95
N ILE A 425 -4.22 19.36 -57.43
CA ILE A 425 -3.32 20.41 -57.93
C ILE A 425 -2.89 20.12 -59.37
N HIS A 426 -2.61 18.86 -59.72
CA HIS A 426 -2.25 18.47 -61.08
C HIS A 426 -3.40 18.70 -62.08
N LYS A 427 -4.64 18.36 -61.70
CA LYS A 427 -5.84 18.64 -62.51
C LYS A 427 -6.10 20.14 -62.67
N GLU A 428 -5.93 20.94 -61.63
CA GLU A 428 -6.07 22.40 -61.70
C GLU A 428 -4.98 23.05 -62.57
N THR A 429 -3.75 22.51 -62.55
CA THR A 429 -2.63 23.00 -63.35
C THR A 429 -2.79 22.66 -64.84
N GLN A 430 -3.32 21.47 -65.17
CA GLN A 430 -3.70 21.11 -66.55
C GLN A 430 -4.85 21.98 -67.07
N SER A 431 -5.83 22.32 -66.22
CA SER A 431 -6.94 23.20 -66.61
C SER A 431 -6.47 24.64 -66.87
N LYS A 432 -5.54 25.15 -66.05
CA LYS A 432 -4.92 26.47 -66.23
C LYS A 432 -3.99 26.56 -67.44
N SER A 433 -3.26 25.50 -67.79
CA SER A 433 -2.40 25.48 -68.98
C SER A 433 -3.20 25.47 -70.28
N MET A 434 -4.34 24.77 -70.32
CA MET A 434 -5.27 24.80 -71.45
C MET A 434 -5.91 26.20 -71.64
N LEU A 435 -6.20 26.92 -70.57
CA LEU A 435 -6.74 28.29 -70.63
C LEU A 435 -5.68 29.33 -71.05
N LYS A 436 -4.41 29.12 -70.70
CA LYS A 436 -3.29 29.99 -71.12
C LYS A 436 -2.96 29.84 -72.60
N ASN A 437 -3.01 28.62 -73.14
CA ASN A 437 -2.80 28.37 -74.57
C ASN A 437 -3.93 28.91 -75.47
N ALA A 438 -5.15 29.02 -74.95
CA ALA A 438 -6.27 29.64 -75.68
C ALA A 438 -6.19 31.18 -75.74
N THR A 439 -5.42 31.80 -74.84
CA THR A 439 -5.34 33.26 -74.70
C THR A 439 -4.11 33.86 -75.40
N LEU A 440 -3.10 33.05 -75.74
CA LEU A 440 -1.84 33.48 -76.38
C LEU A 440 -1.91 33.55 -77.93
N MET A 441 -3.09 33.37 -78.53
CA MET A 441 -3.30 33.43 -80.00
C MET A 441 -4.04 34.69 -80.48
N LYS A 442 -4.18 35.73 -79.64
CA LYS A 442 -4.68 37.04 -80.09
C LYS A 442 -3.92 38.19 -79.43
N LYS A 443 -3.29 39.00 -80.29
CA LYS A 443 -2.60 40.29 -80.06
C LYS A 443 -1.12 40.18 -79.67
N VAL A 444 -0.23 40.52 -80.61
CA VAL A 444 0.53 41.79 -80.63
C VAL A 444 1.07 42.04 -82.05
N GLU A 445 0.91 43.28 -82.53
CA GLU A 445 1.83 43.99 -83.44
C GLU A 445 1.88 45.49 -82.98
N PRO A 446 2.89 46.30 -83.35
CA PRO A 446 3.83 46.87 -82.38
C PRO A 446 3.94 48.40 -82.39
N ASN A 447 4.66 48.99 -81.41
CA ASN A 447 5.52 50.19 -81.46
C ASN A 447 5.90 50.60 -80.02
N LEU A 448 7.19 50.62 -79.62
CA LEU A 448 8.27 51.61 -79.87
C LEU A 448 8.06 52.97 -79.17
N THR A 449 8.73 53.20 -78.03
CA THR A 449 9.83 54.19 -77.81
C THR A 449 10.00 54.57 -76.32
N ASP A 450 11.28 54.57 -75.90
CA ASP A 450 12.05 55.30 -74.87
C ASP A 450 11.35 56.16 -73.80
N THR A 451 11.74 55.99 -72.52
CA THR A 451 12.51 56.95 -71.67
C THR A 451 12.47 56.57 -70.17
N GLU A 452 13.63 56.74 -69.50
CA GLU A 452 13.95 57.28 -68.14
C GLU A 452 12.83 57.31 -67.06
N GLU A 453 12.99 57.16 -65.73
CA GLU A 453 14.10 57.09 -64.77
C GLU A 453 13.49 56.67 -63.39
N GLU A 454 14.35 56.14 -62.51
CA GLU A 454 14.35 56.19 -61.03
C GLU A 454 13.13 55.85 -60.11
N SER A 455 13.36 54.85 -59.24
CA SER A 455 13.42 54.93 -57.76
C SER A 455 12.54 53.97 -56.92
N GLN A 456 13.19 53.46 -55.86
CA GLN A 456 12.69 53.01 -54.55
C GLN A 456 11.96 51.66 -54.38
N ASP A 457 12.76 50.72 -53.85
CA ASP A 457 12.62 50.02 -52.55
C ASP A 457 11.41 49.10 -52.25
N SER A 458 11.79 47.97 -51.64
CA SER A 458 11.01 47.05 -50.81
C SER A 458 10.20 45.88 -51.42
N THR A 459 10.38 44.74 -50.74
CA THR A 459 9.54 43.51 -50.67
C THR A 459 9.72 42.43 -51.73
N GLU A 460 10.68 41.53 -51.48
CA GLU A 460 10.62 40.15 -51.97
C GLU A 460 9.73 39.30 -51.04
N ASP A 461 8.68 38.76 -51.65
CA ASP A 461 7.83 37.70 -51.14
C ASP A 461 8.62 36.40 -50.90
N THR A 462 8.53 35.86 -49.68
CA THR A 462 8.63 34.41 -49.46
C THR A 462 7.83 33.99 -48.22
N ILE A 463 6.52 33.83 -48.42
CA ILE A 463 5.59 33.07 -47.56
C ILE A 463 5.09 31.95 -48.50
N SER A 464 5.20 30.64 -48.26
CA SER A 464 4.80 29.89 -47.08
C SER A 464 5.34 28.45 -47.14
N GLU A 465 5.96 27.94 -46.07
CA GLU A 465 6.00 26.50 -45.82
C GLU A 465 6.09 26.12 -44.32
N ALA A 466 6.06 27.09 -43.40
CA ALA A 466 6.22 26.84 -41.97
C ALA A 466 4.90 26.76 -41.15
N VAL A 467 3.72 26.84 -41.76
CA VAL A 467 2.44 26.99 -41.01
C VAL A 467 1.67 25.67 -40.78
N SER A 468 2.12 24.53 -41.33
CA SER A 468 1.35 23.27 -41.22
C SER A 468 1.68 22.45 -39.95
N VAL A 469 2.91 22.51 -39.43
CA VAL A 469 3.36 21.62 -38.34
C VAL A 469 2.82 22.09 -36.97
N ASP A 470 2.81 23.40 -36.70
CA ASP A 470 2.32 23.92 -35.41
C ASP A 470 0.80 23.81 -35.27
N LYS A 471 0.06 23.88 -36.38
CA LYS A 471 -1.41 23.67 -36.39
C LYS A 471 -1.76 22.20 -36.18
N PHE A 472 -0.93 21.28 -36.69
CA PHE A 472 -1.04 19.83 -36.46
C PHE A 472 -0.73 19.45 -35.00
N ILE A 473 0.36 19.97 -34.42
CA ILE A 473 0.71 19.75 -33.00
C ILE A 473 -0.37 20.32 -32.07
N ASN A 474 -0.96 21.47 -32.40
CA ASN A 474 -2.02 22.06 -31.58
C ASN A 474 -3.37 21.32 -31.71
N THR A 475 -3.66 20.71 -32.87
CA THR A 475 -4.86 19.87 -33.05
C THR A 475 -4.76 18.54 -32.28
N ILE A 476 -3.56 17.95 -32.21
CA ILE A 476 -3.30 16.78 -31.35
C ILE A 476 -3.39 17.15 -29.87
N LYS A 477 -2.94 18.35 -29.47
CA LYS A 477 -3.05 18.83 -28.08
C LYS A 477 -4.49 19.15 -27.66
N SER A 478 -5.36 19.58 -28.58
CA SER A 478 -6.76 19.94 -28.29
C SER A 478 -7.72 18.73 -28.22
N ASN A 479 -7.36 17.57 -28.79
CA ASN A 479 -8.16 16.33 -28.74
C ASN A 479 -7.87 15.42 -27.52
N LYS A 480 -7.41 16.00 -26.40
CA LYS A 480 -7.13 15.27 -25.14
C LYS A 480 -8.36 14.70 -24.42
N SER A 481 -9.58 14.93 -24.92
CA SER A 481 -10.82 14.50 -24.23
C SER A 481 -11.31 13.08 -24.59
N VAL A 482 -10.66 12.32 -25.48
CA VAL A 482 -11.14 10.98 -25.89
C VAL A 482 -10.09 9.86 -25.82
N ILE A 483 -8.81 10.18 -25.63
CA ILE A 483 -7.76 9.15 -25.50
C ILE A 483 -7.45 8.95 -24.01
N GLN A 484 -8.11 7.96 -23.40
CA GLN A 484 -7.68 7.38 -22.13
C GLN A 484 -6.18 7.09 -22.21
N SER A 485 -5.38 7.60 -21.25
CA SER A 485 -3.92 7.42 -21.31
C SER A 485 -3.56 5.94 -21.46
N PRO A 486 -2.48 5.57 -22.17
CA PRO A 486 -2.06 4.16 -22.33
C PRO A 486 -2.01 3.40 -20.99
N MET A 487 -1.66 4.08 -19.90
CA MET A 487 -1.68 3.54 -18.53
C MET A 487 -3.08 3.24 -17.97
N SER A 488 -4.09 4.04 -18.29
CA SER A 488 -5.47 3.76 -17.87
C SER A 488 -6.03 2.52 -18.58
N ARG A 489 -5.53 2.22 -19.80
CA ARG A 489 -5.81 0.96 -20.52
C ARG A 489 -5.04 -0.22 -19.91
N ILE A 490 -3.76 -0.03 -19.52
CA ILE A 490 -2.95 -1.02 -18.78
C ILE A 490 -3.63 -1.40 -17.46
N LEU A 491 -4.02 -0.41 -16.64
CA LEU A 491 -4.67 -0.65 -15.35
C LEU A 491 -5.95 -1.47 -15.52
N LYS A 492 -6.83 -1.08 -16.46
CA LYS A 492 -8.04 -1.84 -16.78
C LYS A 492 -7.77 -3.27 -17.26
N ALA A 493 -6.75 -3.49 -18.10
CA ALA A 493 -6.37 -4.82 -18.56
C ALA A 493 -5.80 -5.71 -17.44
N THR A 494 -5.04 -5.11 -16.49
CA THR A 494 -4.48 -5.82 -15.32
C THR A 494 -5.51 -6.16 -14.25
N HIS A 495 -6.71 -5.55 -14.25
CA HIS A 495 -7.79 -5.87 -13.33
C HIS A 495 -8.61 -7.13 -13.70
N THR A 496 -8.26 -7.82 -14.79
CA THR A 496 -8.85 -9.12 -15.12
C THR A 496 -8.59 -10.12 -13.97
N PRO A 497 -9.59 -10.85 -13.45
CA PRO A 497 -9.46 -11.54 -12.16
C PRO A 497 -8.39 -12.65 -12.22
N ILE A 498 -7.30 -12.49 -11.45
CA ILE A 498 -6.26 -13.52 -11.22
C ILE A 498 -6.77 -14.72 -10.41
N VAL A 499 -8.05 -14.70 -10.04
CA VAL A 499 -8.70 -15.51 -9.01
C VAL A 499 -8.57 -17.03 -9.22
N THR A 500 -8.13 -17.52 -10.38
CA THR A 500 -8.08 -18.95 -10.67
C THR A 500 -6.72 -19.65 -10.49
N SER A 501 -5.59 -18.95 -10.37
CA SER A 501 -4.26 -19.61 -10.41
C SER A 501 -3.54 -19.78 -9.06
N VAL A 502 -3.87 -18.99 -8.05
CA VAL A 502 -3.22 -19.03 -6.72
C VAL A 502 -4.26 -19.45 -5.68
N LYS A 503 -4.18 -20.70 -5.21
CA LYS A 503 -5.26 -21.34 -4.45
C LYS A 503 -5.37 -20.88 -2.99
N SER A 504 -4.28 -20.38 -2.43
CA SER A 504 -4.16 -20.11 -0.98
C SER A 504 -4.20 -18.64 -0.60
N LEU A 505 -4.13 -17.72 -1.57
CA LEU A 505 -4.21 -16.27 -1.36
C LEU A 505 -5.57 -15.76 -1.86
N LYS A 506 -6.47 -15.46 -0.94
CA LYS A 506 -7.79 -14.87 -1.22
C LYS A 506 -7.68 -13.36 -1.29
N MET A 507 -8.05 -12.74 -2.41
CA MET A 507 -8.16 -11.28 -2.48
C MET A 507 -9.33 -10.80 -1.61
N ILE A 508 -9.03 -9.92 -0.65
CA ILE A 508 -10.03 -9.32 0.26
C ILE A 508 -10.19 -7.81 0.03
N TYR A 509 -9.29 -7.19 -0.73
CA TYR A 509 -9.42 -5.83 -1.24
C TYR A 509 -8.81 -5.73 -2.65
N PRO A 510 -9.46 -5.06 -3.63
CA PRO A 510 -10.75 -4.35 -3.52
C PRO A 510 -11.91 -5.28 -3.20
N THR A 511 -12.90 -4.78 -2.46
CA THR A 511 -14.08 -5.58 -2.09
C THR A 511 -15.05 -5.70 -3.26
N THR A 512 -15.86 -6.77 -3.24
CA THR A 512 -16.98 -6.93 -4.18
C THR A 512 -18.07 -5.86 -4.03
N SER A 513 -18.12 -5.19 -2.86
CA SER A 513 -18.97 -4.03 -2.59
C SER A 513 -18.15 -2.74 -2.75
N PRO A 514 -18.25 -2.03 -3.88
CA PRO A 514 -17.35 -0.90 -4.19
C PRO A 514 -17.47 0.27 -3.20
N ASN A 515 -18.62 0.47 -2.57
CA ASN A 515 -18.86 1.62 -1.67
C ASN A 515 -18.66 1.30 -0.18
N LYS A 516 -18.28 0.07 0.17
CA LYS A 516 -18.22 -0.38 1.58
C LYS A 516 -17.28 0.46 2.44
N TYR A 517 -16.18 0.93 1.85
CA TYR A 517 -15.14 1.69 2.56
C TYR A 517 -14.97 3.12 2.04
N GLU A 518 -15.89 3.62 1.21
CA GLU A 518 -15.74 4.91 0.53
C GLU A 518 -15.43 6.06 1.50
N ASN A 519 -16.19 6.16 2.60
CA ASN A 519 -15.94 7.16 3.63
C ASN A 519 -14.60 6.96 4.36
N MET A 520 -14.11 5.72 4.48
CA MET A 520 -12.84 5.42 5.14
C MET A 520 -11.63 5.80 4.30
N LEU A 521 -11.81 6.03 2.99
CA LEU A 521 -10.80 6.59 2.08
C LEU A 521 -10.66 8.12 2.22
N LEU A 522 -11.45 8.75 3.11
CA LEU A 522 -11.33 10.19 3.42
C LEU A 522 -9.91 10.59 3.82
N LEU A 523 -9.25 9.78 4.66
CA LEU A 523 -7.86 10.08 5.06
C LEU A 523 -6.87 9.95 3.89
N GLU A 524 -7.18 9.11 2.91
CA GLU A 524 -6.40 8.97 1.69
C GLU A 524 -6.50 10.24 0.83
N LYS A 525 -7.73 10.78 0.66
CA LYS A 525 -7.95 12.09 0.02
C LYS A 525 -7.13 13.20 0.70
N ILE A 526 -7.10 13.19 2.04
CA ILE A 526 -6.27 14.13 2.82
C ILE A 526 -4.77 13.90 2.58
N ALA A 527 -4.32 12.65 2.46
CA ALA A 527 -2.93 12.34 2.10
C ALA A 527 -2.57 12.83 0.69
N PHE A 528 -3.46 12.72 -0.28
CA PHE A 528 -3.20 13.28 -1.62
C PHE A 528 -2.99 14.81 -1.55
N ILE A 529 -3.82 15.54 -0.79
CA ILE A 529 -3.61 16.97 -0.54
C ILE A 529 -2.21 17.21 0.05
N TYR A 530 -1.81 16.44 1.07
CA TYR A 530 -0.50 16.57 1.69
C TYR A 530 0.65 16.24 0.73
N ILE A 531 0.52 15.19 -0.09
CA ILE A 531 1.51 14.77 -1.09
C ILE A 531 1.72 15.87 -2.13
N GLU A 532 0.65 16.46 -2.66
CA GLU A 532 0.75 17.54 -3.67
C GLU A 532 1.42 18.81 -3.11
N LEU A 533 1.08 19.18 -1.87
CA LEU A 533 1.53 20.44 -1.27
C LEU A 533 2.92 20.34 -0.64
N VAL A 534 3.34 19.15 -0.22
CA VAL A 534 4.56 18.92 0.56
C VAL A 534 5.53 18.00 -0.21
N ILE A 535 5.15 16.74 -0.41
CA ILE A 535 6.07 15.70 -0.87
C ILE A 535 6.54 15.95 -2.30
N ARG A 536 5.63 16.22 -3.25
CA ARG A 536 5.98 16.50 -4.65
C ARG A 536 6.79 17.78 -4.84
N ARG A 537 6.77 18.68 -3.86
CA ARG A 537 7.59 19.90 -3.84
C ARG A 537 8.96 19.69 -3.18
N GLY A 538 9.32 18.44 -2.83
CA GLY A 538 10.61 18.06 -2.26
C GLY A 538 10.73 18.25 -0.75
N TYR A 539 9.62 18.53 -0.05
CA TYR A 539 9.61 18.72 1.40
C TYR A 539 9.24 17.41 2.12
N LYS A 540 9.76 17.21 3.33
CA LYS A 540 9.38 16.09 4.21
C LYS A 540 8.19 16.41 5.11
N THR A 541 8.03 17.70 5.43
CA THR A 541 7.08 18.24 6.41
C THR A 541 6.51 19.56 5.92
N MET A 542 5.31 19.88 6.39
CA MET A 542 4.64 21.13 6.04
C MET A 542 5.12 22.29 6.90
N THR A 543 5.77 23.26 6.26
CA THR A 543 6.18 24.51 6.92
C THR A 543 4.99 25.43 7.21
N ASN A 544 5.17 26.41 8.10
CA ASN A 544 4.12 27.40 8.39
C ASN A 544 3.68 28.14 7.12
N ARG A 545 4.65 28.56 6.29
CA ARG A 545 4.37 29.21 5.00
C ARG A 545 3.51 28.33 4.09
N GLN A 546 3.78 27.03 4.01
CA GLN A 546 2.97 26.10 3.23
C GLN A 546 1.57 25.90 3.82
N PHE A 547 1.44 25.80 5.14
CA PHE A 547 0.15 25.64 5.80
C PHE A 547 -0.73 26.89 5.66
N ARG A 548 -0.13 28.09 5.78
CA ARG A 548 -0.80 29.36 5.48
C ARG A 548 -1.25 29.41 4.02
N HIS A 549 -0.35 29.08 3.10
CA HIS A 549 -0.68 29.05 1.67
C HIS A 549 -1.83 28.08 1.39
N PHE A 550 -1.78 26.86 1.94
CA PHE A 550 -2.88 25.89 1.89
C PHE A 550 -4.19 26.52 2.32
N ALA A 551 -4.26 27.11 3.51
CA ALA A 551 -5.48 27.73 4.02
C ALA A 551 -6.02 28.84 3.10
N SER A 552 -5.13 29.59 2.42
CA SER A 552 -5.52 30.63 1.47
C SER A 552 -6.11 30.12 0.17
N ILE A 553 -5.74 28.92 -0.27
CA ILE A 553 -6.15 28.36 -1.58
C ILE A 553 -7.13 27.19 -1.47
N SER A 554 -7.44 26.74 -0.25
CA SER A 554 -8.31 25.58 0.00
C SER A 554 -9.73 25.96 0.44
N GLY A 555 -10.00 27.27 0.56
CA GLY A 555 -11.32 27.79 0.90
C GLY A 555 -11.62 27.72 2.39
N VAL A 556 -10.61 27.40 3.22
CA VAL A 556 -10.72 27.34 4.68
C VAL A 556 -11.05 28.71 5.26
N ILE A 557 -10.46 29.78 4.72
CA ILE A 557 -10.58 31.14 5.27
C ILE A 557 -11.98 31.71 5.05
N ASP A 558 -12.53 32.31 6.10
CA ASP A 558 -13.76 33.11 6.09
C ASP A 558 -13.74 34.10 7.28
N SER A 559 -14.89 34.68 7.62
CA SER A 559 -15.03 35.61 8.75
C SER A 559 -14.71 34.97 10.11
N SER A 560 -14.84 33.64 10.24
CA SER A 560 -14.56 32.89 11.47
C SER A 560 -13.13 32.36 11.54
N ILE A 561 -12.48 32.10 10.40
CA ILE A 561 -11.12 31.58 10.31
C ILE A 561 -10.23 32.56 9.53
N THR A 562 -9.48 33.39 10.27
CA THR A 562 -8.55 34.39 9.71
C THR A 562 -7.13 33.82 9.56
N ILE A 563 -6.28 34.43 8.71
CA ILE A 563 -4.85 34.05 8.58
C ILE A 563 -4.11 34.03 9.93
N PRO A 564 -4.21 35.06 10.80
CA PRO A 564 -3.60 35.00 12.13
C PRO A 564 -4.07 33.80 12.97
N SER A 565 -5.36 33.44 12.87
CA SER A 565 -5.89 32.26 13.57
C SER A 565 -5.30 30.95 13.05
N VAL A 566 -5.00 30.87 11.75
CA VAL A 566 -4.34 29.73 11.10
C VAL A 566 -2.88 29.62 11.55
N ASP A 567 -2.15 30.73 11.63
CA ASP A 567 -0.77 30.72 12.14
C ASP A 567 -0.70 30.30 13.62
N MET A 568 -1.65 30.78 14.43
CA MET A 568 -1.76 30.39 15.83
C MET A 568 -2.08 28.89 15.96
N LEU A 569 -3.00 28.38 15.15
CA LEU A 569 -3.30 26.95 15.10
C LEU A 569 -2.07 26.13 14.68
N TYR A 570 -1.35 26.57 13.65
CA TYR A 570 -0.11 25.93 13.24
C TYR A 570 0.89 25.84 14.39
N ALA A 571 1.12 26.94 15.11
CA ALA A 571 2.05 26.98 16.22
C ALA A 571 1.61 26.02 17.34
N GLN A 572 0.33 26.02 17.71
CA GLN A 572 -0.24 25.14 18.73
C GLN A 572 -0.02 23.65 18.36
N ILE A 573 -0.39 23.27 17.14
CA ILE A 573 -0.22 21.89 16.66
C ILE A 573 1.27 21.55 16.53
N PHE A 574 2.10 22.44 16.00
CA PHE A 574 3.53 22.20 15.87
C PHE A 574 4.19 21.97 17.22
N TYR A 575 3.93 22.81 18.24
CA TYR A 575 4.51 22.64 19.57
C TYR A 575 3.98 21.41 20.28
N LYS A 576 2.68 21.11 20.12
CA LYS A 576 2.11 19.85 20.58
C LYS A 576 2.90 18.69 19.96
N TRP A 577 2.97 18.60 18.64
CA TRP A 577 3.58 17.48 17.93
C TRP A 577 5.11 17.40 18.04
N LYS A 578 5.79 18.52 18.33
CA LYS A 578 7.26 18.56 18.52
C LYS A 578 7.72 17.68 19.68
N SER A 579 6.91 17.51 20.73
CA SER A 579 7.25 16.58 21.82
C SER A 579 7.14 15.11 21.44
N PHE A 580 6.54 14.78 20.28
CA PHE A 580 6.30 13.41 19.83
C PHE A 580 7.32 12.92 18.80
N VAL A 581 8.17 13.80 18.25
CA VAL A 581 9.14 13.44 17.21
C VAL A 581 10.50 13.13 17.83
N VAL A 582 10.96 11.90 17.64
CA VAL A 582 12.24 11.39 18.16
C VAL A 582 13.45 12.10 17.54
N LYS A 583 13.30 12.73 16.36
CA LYS A 583 14.36 13.49 15.68
C LYS A 583 14.15 15.00 15.88
N PRO A 584 14.99 15.69 16.68
CA PRO A 584 14.85 17.11 16.97
C PRO A 584 14.93 18.05 15.74
N SER A 585 15.40 17.55 14.61
CA SER A 585 15.66 18.33 13.38
C SER A 585 14.48 18.40 12.40
N THR A 586 13.35 17.75 12.68
CA THR A 586 12.17 17.82 11.80
C THR A 586 11.44 19.15 12.00
N THR A 587 11.50 20.01 10.99
CA THR A 587 10.86 21.33 11.00
C THR A 587 9.50 21.26 10.30
N GLY A 588 8.40 21.41 11.04
CA GLY A 588 7.04 21.57 10.50
C GLY A 588 6.07 20.44 10.84
N LEU A 589 4.88 20.49 10.24
CA LEU A 589 3.81 19.51 10.50
C LEU A 589 4.03 18.25 9.67
N HIS A 590 4.15 17.12 10.34
CA HIS A 590 4.03 15.80 9.72
C HIS A 590 2.56 15.48 9.41
N PHE A 591 2.31 14.44 8.62
CA PHE A 591 0.96 14.10 8.20
C PHE A 591 -0.06 13.91 9.33
N PRO A 592 0.24 13.18 10.44
CA PRO A 592 -0.70 13.09 11.56
C PRO A 592 -1.02 14.44 12.22
N ALA A 593 -0.06 15.36 12.25
CA ALA A 593 -0.27 16.72 12.76
C ALA A 593 -1.13 17.56 11.80
N PHE A 594 -0.96 17.36 10.49
CA PHE A 594 -1.81 17.98 9.48
C PHE A 594 -3.26 17.50 9.54
N ILE A 595 -3.48 16.20 9.78
CA ILE A 595 -4.81 15.62 10.01
C ILE A 595 -5.49 16.30 11.20
N GLU A 596 -4.80 16.44 12.33
CA GLU A 596 -5.35 17.13 13.50
C GLU A 596 -5.71 18.59 13.19
N ALA A 597 -4.83 19.31 12.49
CA ALA A 597 -5.08 20.67 12.06
C ALA A 597 -6.32 20.78 11.16
N LEU A 598 -6.46 19.87 10.18
CA LEU A 598 -7.63 19.79 9.30
C LEU A 598 -8.92 19.53 10.06
N PHE A 599 -8.92 18.63 11.05
CA PHE A 599 -10.11 18.34 11.84
C PHE A 599 -10.56 19.55 12.66
N LEU A 600 -9.61 20.28 13.25
CA LEU A 600 -9.92 21.51 13.99
C LEU A 600 -10.43 22.62 13.08
N LEU A 601 -9.87 22.76 11.87
CA LEU A 601 -10.38 23.68 10.86
C LEU A 601 -11.79 23.31 10.40
N ALA A 602 -12.05 22.02 10.17
CA ALA A 602 -13.36 21.51 9.78
C ALA A 602 -14.41 21.79 10.85
N GLN A 603 -14.12 21.50 12.12
CA GLN A 603 -15.03 21.78 13.24
C GLN A 603 -15.33 23.27 13.39
N ARG A 604 -14.36 24.16 13.16
CA ARG A 604 -14.56 25.61 13.24
C ARG A 604 -15.40 26.13 12.07
N LYS A 605 -15.12 25.66 10.86
CA LYS A 605 -15.77 26.13 9.63
C LYS A 605 -17.20 25.61 9.50
N TYR A 606 -17.41 24.36 9.88
CA TYR A 606 -18.66 23.62 9.69
C TYR A 606 -19.29 23.24 11.03
N SER A 607 -19.23 24.14 12.02
CA SER A 607 -19.74 23.90 13.38
C SER A 607 -21.22 23.50 13.42
N SER A 608 -21.99 23.87 12.40
CA SER A 608 -23.41 23.56 12.21
C SER A 608 -23.69 22.27 11.43
N SER A 609 -22.69 21.62 10.81
CA SER A 609 -22.86 20.44 9.95
C SER A 609 -23.08 19.12 10.72
N GLY A 610 -23.39 19.19 12.02
CA GLY A 610 -23.75 18.04 12.85
C GLY A 610 -22.54 17.30 13.43
N THR A 611 -22.00 16.33 12.69
CA THR A 611 -20.91 15.45 13.18
C THR A 611 -19.53 15.95 12.78
N LEU A 612 -18.48 15.47 13.46
CA LEU A 612 -17.11 15.71 13.04
C LEU A 612 -16.85 15.12 11.64
N LEU A 613 -17.34 13.91 11.36
CA LEU A 613 -17.13 13.25 10.08
C LEU A 613 -17.69 14.08 8.91
N SER A 614 -18.93 14.54 9.01
CA SER A 614 -19.55 15.40 7.98
C SER A 614 -18.76 16.68 7.75
N SER A 615 -18.31 17.33 8.83
CA SER A 615 -17.48 18.53 8.75
C SER A 615 -16.15 18.29 8.01
N VAL A 616 -15.49 17.16 8.29
CA VAL A 616 -14.20 16.82 7.65
C VAL A 616 -14.39 16.43 6.19
N ILE A 617 -15.46 15.69 5.85
CA ILE A 617 -15.81 15.37 4.46
C ILE A 617 -16.03 16.67 3.67
N GLU A 618 -16.87 17.56 4.18
CA GLU A 618 -17.20 18.83 3.52
C GLU A 618 -15.95 19.69 3.29
N LEU A 619 -15.09 19.81 4.30
CA LEU A 619 -13.83 20.54 4.17
C LEU A 619 -12.91 19.89 3.14
N THR A 620 -12.75 18.56 3.19
CA THR A 620 -11.83 17.84 2.31
C THR A 620 -12.27 17.94 0.85
N GLU A 621 -13.55 17.77 0.57
CA GLU A 621 -14.13 17.93 -0.78
C GLU A 621 -14.01 19.37 -1.29
N SER A 622 -14.15 20.38 -0.41
CA SER A 622 -13.85 21.77 -0.76
C SER A 622 -12.37 21.92 -1.14
N CYS A 623 -11.45 21.38 -0.34
CA CYS A 623 -10.02 21.46 -0.59
C CYS A 623 -9.64 20.80 -1.93
N VAL A 624 -10.11 19.57 -2.18
CA VAL A 624 -9.82 18.83 -3.42
C VAL A 624 -10.29 19.62 -4.65
N ARG A 625 -11.51 20.16 -4.62
CA ARG A 625 -12.06 20.98 -5.71
C ARG A 625 -11.25 22.25 -5.95
N GLN A 626 -10.92 23.00 -4.90
CA GLN A 626 -10.22 24.27 -5.03
C GLN A 626 -8.75 24.12 -5.44
N LEU A 627 -8.11 23.04 -5.00
CA LEU A 627 -6.72 22.72 -5.35
C LEU A 627 -6.57 22.07 -6.73
N ASN A 628 -7.69 21.76 -7.42
CA ASN A 628 -7.73 21.01 -8.68
C ASN A 628 -6.90 19.71 -8.62
N ILE A 629 -6.98 19.01 -7.48
CA ILE A 629 -6.26 17.76 -7.29
C ILE A 629 -7.05 16.66 -7.96
N CYS A 630 -6.47 16.04 -8.99
CA CYS A 630 -7.05 14.84 -9.59
C CYS A 630 -6.87 13.68 -8.61
N VAL A 631 -7.92 13.38 -7.84
CA VAL A 631 -7.96 12.19 -6.99
C VAL A 631 -8.69 11.12 -7.79
N GLU A 632 -7.95 10.31 -8.56
CA GLU A 632 -8.47 9.02 -9.02
C GLU A 632 -8.40 8.07 -7.81
N VAL A 633 -9.48 7.98 -7.04
CA VAL A 633 -9.64 6.98 -5.96
C VAL A 633 -10.09 5.66 -6.55
#